data_AF-A0AAD7JFT0-F1
#
_entry.id   AF-A0AAD7JFT0-F1
#
_cell.length_a   1.000
_cell.length_b   1.000
_cell.length_c   1.000
_cell.angle_alpha   90.00
_cell.angle_beta   90.00
_cell.angle_gamma   90.00
#
_symmetry.space_group_name_H-M   'P 1'
#
loop_
_entity.id
_entity.type
_entity.pdbx_description
1 polymer ?
#
loop_
_entity_poly.entity_id
_entity_poly.type
_entity_poly.pdbx_seq_one_letter_code
_entity_poly.pdbx_strand_id
1 'polypeptide(L)'
;MHRCSRSTPMVVCRWTIDLEHAHIVPKGEDSTWADLKSLGFIPTNAKSLSHEACNSVLFYPNHHRAFETFISVGIQRELHLR
;
A
#
# COMPACT_ATOMS: atom_id res chain seq x y z
N MET A 1 -0.03 -8.14 -30.22
CA MET A 1 -0.01 -8.30 -28.75
C MET A 1 1.00 -7.32 -28.17
N HIS A 2 0.55 -6.18 -27.63
CA HIS A 2 1.43 -5.17 -27.05
C HIS A 2 1.88 -5.63 -25.65
N ARG A 3 3.12 -6.11 -25.55
CA ARG A 3 3.76 -6.45 -24.28
C ARG A 3 4.20 -5.14 -23.64
N CYS A 4 3.36 -4.56 -22.79
CA CYS A 4 3.72 -3.39 -21.99
C CYS A 4 4.63 -3.82 -20.83
N SER A 5 5.92 -4.08 -21.09
CA SER A 5 6.92 -4.30 -20.04
C SER A 5 7.54 -2.96 -19.61
N ARG A 6 6.72 -2.02 -19.15
CA ARG A 6 7.25 -0.91 -18.36
C ARG A 6 7.43 -1.43 -16.95
N SER A 7 8.62 -1.94 -16.64
CA SER A 7 9.01 -2.26 -15.27
C SER A 7 8.88 -0.97 -14.46
N THR A 8 7.84 -0.86 -13.64
CA THR A 8 7.65 0.32 -12.78
C THR A 8 8.81 0.34 -11.78
N PRO A 9 9.69 1.36 -11.84
CA PRO A 9 10.83 1.43 -10.94
C PRO A 9 10.36 1.69 -9.51
N MET A 10 11.10 1.16 -8.53
CA MET A 10 10.84 1.42 -7.12
C MET A 10 10.81 2.92 -6.82
N VAL A 11 9.88 3.36 -5.97
CA VAL A 11 9.66 4.80 -5.70
C VAL A 11 10.89 5.51 -5.12
N VAL A 12 11.70 4.85 -4.30
CA VAL A 12 12.84 5.49 -3.59
C VAL A 12 14.15 5.38 -4.36
N CYS A 13 14.60 4.17 -4.73
CA CYS A 13 15.91 3.97 -5.36
C CYS A 13 15.87 3.78 -6.88
N ARG A 14 14.67 3.75 -7.48
CA ARG A 14 14.41 3.53 -8.91
C ARG A 14 14.91 2.21 -9.50
N TRP A 15 15.26 1.23 -8.65
CA TRP A 15 15.65 -0.10 -9.11
C TRP A 15 14.41 -0.86 -9.60
N THR A 16 14.62 -1.78 -10.55
CA THR A 16 13.54 -2.50 -11.24
C THR A 16 13.60 -4.02 -11.01
N ILE A 17 14.54 -4.50 -10.21
CA ILE A 17 14.74 -5.93 -9.91
C ILE A 17 14.24 -6.24 -8.49
N ASP A 18 13.71 -7.44 -8.29
CA ASP A 18 13.25 -8.00 -7.01
C ASP A 18 12.33 -7.05 -6.22
N LEU A 19 11.30 -6.53 -6.89
CA LEU A 19 10.32 -5.64 -6.27
C LEU A 19 9.17 -6.42 -5.66
N GLU A 20 8.79 -6.03 -4.45
CA GLU A 20 7.66 -6.56 -3.70
C GLU A 20 6.60 -5.46 -3.52
N HIS A 21 5.33 -5.87 -3.46
CA HIS A 21 4.22 -4.98 -3.16
C HIS A 21 4.09 -4.80 -1.65
N ALA A 22 4.40 -3.60 -1.15
CA ALA A 22 4.06 -3.20 0.21
C ALA A 22 2.66 -2.59 0.25
N HIS A 23 1.83 -3.03 1.18
CA HIS A 23 0.49 -2.50 1.34
C HIS A 23 0.48 -1.23 2.19
N ILE A 24 -0.23 -0.18 1.73
CA ILE A 24 -0.39 1.07 2.48
C ILE A 24 -1.31 0.84 3.68
N VAL A 25 -2.48 0.24 3.45
CA VAL A 25 -3.32 -0.32 4.52
C VAL A 25 -2.98 -1.82 4.63
N PRO A 26 -2.40 -2.27 5.75
CA PRO A 26 -1.93 -3.65 5.91
C PRO A 26 -3.01 -4.70 5.66
N LYS A 27 -2.60 -5.90 5.22
CA LYS A 27 -3.52 -7.04 5.10
C LYS A 27 -4.13 -7.39 6.45
N GLY A 28 -5.45 -7.60 6.48
CA GLY A 28 -6.21 -7.93 7.69
C GLY A 28 -6.81 -6.72 8.42
N GLU A 29 -6.49 -5.50 8.00
CA GLU A 29 -7.06 -4.25 8.53
C GLU A 29 -8.38 -3.89 7.78
N ASP A 30 -9.28 -4.86 7.63
CA ASP A 30 -10.54 -4.70 6.88
C ASP A 30 -11.48 -3.67 7.52
N SER A 31 -11.47 -3.55 8.85
CA SER A 31 -12.20 -2.50 9.57
C SER A 31 -11.64 -1.12 9.24
N THR A 32 -10.33 -0.94 9.34
CA THR A 32 -9.64 0.31 8.98
C THR A 32 -9.89 0.69 7.53
N TRP A 33 -9.92 -0.29 6.62
CA TRP A 33 -10.27 -0.08 5.21
C TRP A 33 -11.71 0.42 5.03
N ALA A 34 -12.67 -0.16 5.76
CA ALA A 34 -14.06 0.28 5.73
C ALA A 34 -14.22 1.70 6.29
N ASP A 35 -13.51 2.03 7.37
CA ASP A 35 -13.52 3.37 7.96
C ASP A 35 -12.93 4.41 7.00
N LEU A 36 -11.77 4.12 6.42
CA LEU A 36 -11.14 4.99 5.42
C LEU A 36 -12.01 5.19 4.17
N LYS A 37 -12.77 4.17 3.75
CA LYS A 37 -13.80 4.30 2.70
C LYS A 37 -14.95 5.20 3.12
N SER A 38 -15.48 5.02 4.33
CA SER A 38 -16.56 5.83 4.88
C SER A 38 -16.18 7.31 4.99
N LEU A 39 -14.93 7.57 5.37
CA LEU A 39 -14.33 8.89 5.45
C LEU A 39 -13.97 9.51 4.08
N GLY A 40 -14.10 8.76 2.99
CA GLY A 40 -13.79 9.23 1.64
C GLY A 40 -12.30 9.29 1.29
N PHE A 41 -11.42 8.76 2.13
CA PHE A 41 -9.99 8.63 1.82
C PHE A 41 -9.73 7.56 0.75
N ILE A 42 -10.57 6.52 0.73
CA ILE A 42 -10.55 5.47 -0.29
C ILE A 42 -11.76 5.65 -1.19
N PRO A 43 -11.61 5.55 -2.53
CA PRO A 43 -12.72 5.60 -3.46
C PRO A 43 -13.80 4.57 -3.11
N THR A 44 -15.07 4.97 -3.19
CA THR A 44 -16.21 4.11 -2.83
C THR A 44 -16.30 2.85 -3.69
N ASN A 45 -15.83 2.93 -4.94
CA ASN A 45 -15.79 1.83 -5.90
C ASN A 45 -14.56 0.91 -5.76
N ALA A 46 -13.66 1.20 -4.84
CA ALA A 46 -12.53 0.33 -4.54
C ALA A 46 -13.07 -1.04 -4.07
N LYS A 47 -12.65 -2.13 -4.71
CA LYS A 47 -13.18 -3.48 -4.51
C LYS A 47 -12.86 -4.01 -3.12
N SER A 48 -11.57 -4.12 -2.78
CA SER A 48 -11.13 -4.72 -1.52
C SER A 48 -9.67 -4.41 -1.23
N LEU A 49 -9.32 -4.37 0.05
CA LEU A 49 -7.97 -4.09 0.54
C LEU A 49 -6.86 -4.89 -0.19
N SER A 50 -7.09 -6.17 -0.47
CA SER A 50 -6.13 -7.07 -1.13
C SER A 50 -6.01 -6.91 -2.65
N HIS A 51 -6.98 -6.28 -3.32
CA HIS A 51 -7.07 -6.22 -4.78
C HIS A 51 -6.95 -4.80 -5.35
N GLU A 52 -6.87 -3.79 -4.49
CA GLU A 52 -6.73 -2.41 -4.93
C GLU A 52 -5.28 -2.08 -5.25
N ALA A 53 -5.01 -1.84 -6.53
CA ALA A 53 -3.67 -1.47 -7.01
C ALA A 53 -3.13 -0.23 -6.29
N CYS A 54 -4.01 0.74 -5.99
CA CYS A 54 -3.67 1.97 -5.26
C CYS A 54 -3.33 1.73 -3.79
N ASN A 55 -3.66 0.55 -3.22
CA ASN A 55 -3.29 0.18 -1.86
C ASN A 55 -1.89 -0.45 -1.78
N SER A 56 -1.11 -0.44 -2.86
CA SER A 56 0.24 -1.01 -2.84
C SER A 56 1.28 -0.12 -3.52
N VAL A 57 2.50 -0.15 -3.00
CA VAL A 57 3.67 0.51 -3.58
C VAL A 57 4.77 -0.53 -3.77
N LEU A 58 5.51 -0.44 -4.88
CA LEU A 58 6.63 -1.32 -5.16
C LEU A 58 7.88 -0.91 -4.37
N PHE A 59 8.42 -1.83 -3.59
CA PHE A 59 9.63 -1.67 -2.81
C PHE A 59 10.61 -2.83 -3.02
N TYR A 60 11.90 -2.53 -2.90
CA TYR A 60 12.94 -3.54 -2.68
C TYR A 60 12.80 -4.11 -1.26
N PRO A 61 13.15 -5.38 -0.97
CA PRO A 61 12.83 -6.03 0.31
C PRO A 61 13.28 -5.25 1.56
N ASN A 62 14.45 -4.61 1.51
CA ASN A 62 14.94 -3.78 2.61
C ASN A 62 14.06 -2.54 2.86
N HIS A 63 13.64 -1.87 1.78
CA HIS A 63 12.74 -0.72 1.88
C HIS A 63 11.32 -1.14 2.24
N HIS A 64 10.89 -2.32 1.78
CA HIS A 64 9.60 -2.91 2.11
C HIS A 64 9.48 -3.11 3.62
N ARG A 65 10.46 -3.77 4.24
CA ARG A 65 10.48 -4.02 5.69
C ARG A 65 10.49 -2.72 6.52
N ALA A 66 11.27 -1.73 6.09
CA ALA A 66 11.31 -0.43 6.74
C ALA A 66 9.96 0.29 6.66
N PHE A 67 9.30 0.21 5.50
CA PHE A 67 7.98 0.80 5.27
C PHE A 67 6.90 0.14 6.12
N GLU A 68 6.84 -1.19 6.16
CA GLU A 68 5.87 -1.93 7.00
C GLU A 68 6.01 -1.55 8.48
N THR A 69 7.25 -1.44 8.96
CA THR A 69 7.54 -1.04 10.35
C THR A 69 7.01 0.36 10.65
N PHE A 70 7.18 1.31 9.73
CA PHE A 70 6.72 2.69 9.93
C PHE A 70 5.19 2.81 9.87
N ILE A 71 4.56 2.17 8.89
CA ILE A 71 3.10 2.24 8.71
C ILE A 71 2.36 1.55 9.85
N SER A 72 2.85 0.40 10.33
CA SER A 72 2.25 -0.29 11.47
C SER A 72 2.15 0.61 12.71
N VAL A 73 3.16 1.47 12.93
CA VAL A 73 3.18 2.43 14.04
C VAL A 73 2.35 3.70 13.74
N GLY A 74 2.31 4.13 12.46
CA GLY A 74 1.63 5.35 12.04
C GLY A 74 0.11 5.25 12.01
N ILE A 75 -0.45 4.17 11.44
CA ILE A 75 -1.91 3.97 11.37
C ILE A 75 -2.52 3.89 12.77
N GLN A 76 -1.83 3.24 13.71
CA GLN A 76 -2.27 3.15 15.11
C GLN A 76 -2.36 4.51 15.80
N ARG A 77 -1.53 5.50 15.41
CA ARG A 77 -1.52 6.83 16.03
C ARG A 77 -2.66 7.71 15.54
N GLU A 78 -2.96 7.71 14.25
CA GLU A 78 -3.98 8.62 13.69
C GLU A 78 -5.41 8.17 14.05
N LEU A 79 -5.63 6.86 14.23
CA LEU A 79 -6.92 6.31 14.68
C LEU A 79 -7.17 6.45 16.20
N HIS A 80 -6.12 6.60 17.03
CA HIS A 80 -6.27 6.80 18.48
C HIS A 80 -6.33 8.27 18.91
N LEU A 81 -6.02 9.20 18.01
CA LEU A 81 -5.99 10.64 18.29
C LEU A 81 -7.31 11.35 17.93
N ARG A 82 -8.36 10.63 17.54
CA ARG A 82 -9.70 11.16 17.24
C ARG A 82 -10.78 10.24 17.77
#